data_AF-A0A4R4NER7-F1
#
_entry.id   AF-A0A4R4NER7-F1
#
_cell.length_a   1.000
_cell.length_b   1.000
_cell.length_c   1.000
_cell.angle_alpha   90.00
_cell.angle_beta   90.00
_cell.angle_gamma   90.00
#
_symmetry.space_group_name_H-M   'P 1'
#
loop_
_entity.id
_entity.type
_entity.pdbx_description
1 polymer ?
#
loop_
_entity_poly.entity_id
_entity_poly.type
_entity_poly.pdbx_seq_one_letter_code
_entity_poly.pdbx_strand_id
1 'polypeptide(L)'
;MPHAGRRLDRATQALAAYEKAAFPGTPSLLRRDAFYSQALLAALICDLEHYAHHHGHDFATALSTGRALNAAEAAEDAPYKVGDQVRLTREHDRCGTVIGWQTTSPHAETDFLVAVPGIPFVYAEPATHLAPAPAFPPTTTVLGTVHHADQAERLYTTITTRLPDAPEPTRHALEHDRRRLLTALSSWSGITETRLHDALAPRPPANRHQPSDTRAAAADFPADISQSLPAAEPHDHSRDQPPHSPGRPGVTPAT
;
A
#
# COMPACT_ATOMS: atom_id res chain seq x y z
N MET A 1 9.45 -22.59 -19.24
CA MET A 1 8.56 -22.00 -20.27
C MET A 1 7.04 -22.38 -20.25
N PRO A 2 6.41 -22.96 -19.19
CA PRO A 2 4.94 -23.21 -19.20
C PRO A 2 4.09 -22.28 -18.28
N HIS A 3 4.66 -21.20 -17.73
CA HIS A 3 3.97 -20.36 -16.72
C HIS A 3 3.34 -19.09 -17.28
N ALA A 4 3.91 -18.50 -18.34
CA ALA A 4 3.39 -17.28 -18.97
C ALA A 4 2.01 -17.50 -19.64
N GLY A 5 1.82 -18.61 -20.36
CA GLY A 5 0.54 -18.95 -21.00
C GLY A 5 -0.61 -19.10 -20.00
N ARG A 6 -0.37 -19.82 -18.89
CA ARG A 6 -1.37 -20.01 -17.82
C ARG A 6 -1.75 -18.72 -17.08
N ARG A 7 -0.93 -17.67 -17.11
CA ARG A 7 -1.25 -16.36 -16.53
C ARG A 7 -2.07 -15.51 -17.47
N LEU A 8 -1.71 -15.48 -18.76
CA LEU A 8 -2.50 -14.82 -19.80
C LEU A 8 -3.91 -15.43 -19.87
N ASP A 9 -4.04 -16.75 -19.75
CA ASP A 9 -5.33 -17.44 -19.74
C ASP A 9 -6.18 -17.02 -18.54
N ARG A 10 -5.59 -16.91 -17.34
CA ARG A 10 -6.28 -16.44 -16.14
C ARG A 10 -6.70 -14.98 -16.22
N ALA A 11 -5.82 -14.11 -16.73
CA ALA A 11 -6.15 -12.69 -16.93
C ALA A 11 -7.28 -12.52 -17.95
N THR A 12 -7.23 -13.28 -19.05
CA THR A 12 -8.30 -13.30 -20.07
C THR A 12 -9.62 -13.78 -19.48
N GLN A 13 -9.59 -14.82 -18.64
CA GLN A 13 -10.78 -15.35 -17.98
C GLN A 13 -11.37 -14.37 -16.96
N ALA A 14 -10.53 -13.67 -16.19
CA ALA A 14 -10.96 -12.64 -15.25
C ALA A 14 -11.65 -11.47 -15.98
N LEU A 15 -11.06 -10.99 -17.07
CA LEU A 15 -11.61 -9.88 -17.84
C LEU A 15 -12.92 -10.27 -18.55
N ALA A 16 -13.03 -11.52 -19.04
CA ALA A 16 -14.27 -12.05 -19.61
C ALA A 16 -15.39 -12.23 -18.57
N ALA A 17 -15.04 -12.64 -17.35
CA ALA A 17 -16.01 -12.74 -16.26
C ALA A 17 -16.54 -11.36 -15.86
N TYR A 18 -15.66 -10.36 -15.79
CA TYR A 18 -16.03 -8.97 -15.53
C TYR A 18 -16.92 -8.40 -16.64
N GLU A 19 -16.57 -8.60 -17.91
CA GLU A 19 -17.40 -8.20 -19.06
C GLU A 19 -18.82 -8.75 -18.96
N LYS A 20 -18.94 -10.05 -18.67
CA LYS A 20 -20.25 -10.73 -18.57
C LYS A 20 -21.09 -10.21 -17.42
N ALA A 21 -20.46 -9.80 -16.31
CA ALA A 21 -21.15 -9.25 -15.15
C ALA A 21 -21.59 -7.79 -15.38
N ALA A 22 -20.72 -6.97 -15.98
CA ALA A 22 -20.99 -5.56 -16.26
C ALA A 22 -21.96 -5.36 -17.43
N PHE A 23 -21.91 -6.23 -18.44
CA PHE A 23 -22.72 -6.15 -19.66
C PHE A 23 -23.37 -7.51 -20.00
N PRO A 24 -24.43 -7.91 -19.28
CA PRO A 24 -25.08 -9.19 -19.53
C PRO A 24 -25.79 -9.21 -20.89
N GLY A 25 -25.54 -10.25 -21.68
CA GLY A 25 -26.26 -10.50 -22.96
C GLY A 25 -25.62 -9.85 -24.19
N THR A 26 -24.56 -9.06 -24.04
CA THR A 26 -23.79 -8.53 -25.17
C THR A 26 -22.73 -9.53 -25.66
N PRO A 27 -22.51 -9.65 -26.99
CA PRO A 27 -21.44 -10.45 -27.54
C PRO A 27 -20.07 -9.85 -27.20
N SER A 28 -19.14 -10.69 -26.72
CA SER A 28 -17.81 -10.25 -26.29
C SER A 28 -16.98 -9.66 -27.44
N LEU A 29 -16.38 -8.50 -27.19
CA LEU A 29 -15.45 -7.84 -28.13
C LEU A 29 -13.98 -7.94 -27.70
N LEU A 30 -13.70 -8.60 -26.56
CA LEU A 30 -12.37 -8.67 -25.93
C LEU A 30 -11.21 -9.08 -26.84
N ARG A 31 -11.45 -9.93 -27.83
CA ARG A 31 -10.42 -10.43 -28.75
C ARG A 31 -10.37 -9.72 -30.10
N ARG A 32 -11.36 -8.87 -30.39
CA ARG A 32 -11.56 -8.27 -31.72
C ARG A 32 -11.31 -6.77 -31.73
N ASP A 33 -11.34 -6.13 -30.56
CA ASP A 33 -11.16 -4.70 -30.42
C ASP A 33 -10.22 -4.37 -29.24
N ALA A 34 -9.05 -3.82 -29.59
CA ALA A 34 -8.02 -3.44 -28.62
C ALA A 34 -8.43 -2.21 -27.79
N PHE A 35 -9.17 -1.27 -28.39
CA PHE A 35 -9.67 -0.09 -27.69
C PHE A 35 -10.73 -0.49 -26.66
N TYR A 36 -11.65 -1.38 -27.05
CA TYR A 36 -12.66 -1.91 -26.14
C TYR A 36 -12.04 -2.67 -24.97
N SER A 37 -11.07 -3.56 -25.23
CA SER A 37 -10.41 -4.32 -24.15
C SER A 37 -9.62 -3.43 -23.19
N GLN A 38 -8.98 -2.36 -23.69
CA GLN A 38 -8.32 -1.36 -22.85
C GLN A 38 -9.33 -0.57 -22.00
N ALA A 39 -10.45 -0.14 -22.57
CA ALA A 39 -11.50 0.55 -21.84
C ALA A 39 -12.11 -0.33 -20.73
N LEU A 40 -12.33 -1.61 -21.03
CA LEU A 40 -12.87 -2.57 -20.06
C LEU A 40 -11.88 -2.87 -18.92
N LEU A 41 -10.58 -2.95 -19.22
CA LEU A 41 -9.53 -3.08 -18.21
C LEU A 41 -9.47 -1.84 -17.29
N ALA A 42 -9.59 -0.65 -17.86
CA ALA A 42 -9.63 0.59 -17.08
C ALA A 42 -10.86 0.63 -16.14
N ALA A 43 -12.03 0.20 -16.63
CA ALA A 43 -13.23 0.09 -15.80
C ALA A 43 -13.03 -0.91 -14.64
N LEU A 44 -12.46 -2.09 -14.91
CA LEU A 44 -12.15 -3.07 -13.87
C LEU A 44 -11.19 -2.52 -12.81
N ILE A 45 -10.15 -1.79 -13.21
CA ILE A 45 -9.20 -1.16 -12.28
C ILE A 45 -9.92 -0.15 -11.38
N CYS A 46 -10.81 0.67 -11.95
CA CYS A 46 -11.63 1.63 -11.20
C CYS A 46 -12.53 0.95 -10.16
N ASP A 47 -13.20 -0.15 -10.53
CA ASP A 47 -14.07 -0.89 -9.60
C ASP A 47 -13.28 -1.57 -8.48
N LEU A 48 -12.07 -2.06 -8.78
CA LEU A 48 -11.17 -2.62 -7.77
C LEU A 48 -10.66 -1.56 -6.79
N GLU A 49 -10.48 -0.32 -7.24
CA GLU A 49 -10.14 0.82 -6.37
C GLU A 49 -11.31 1.16 -5.43
N HIS A 50 -12.55 1.20 -5.95
CA HIS A 50 -13.73 1.39 -5.13
C HIS A 50 -13.91 0.26 -4.10
N TYR A 51 -13.69 -0.99 -4.51
CA TYR A 51 -13.68 -2.15 -3.60
C TYR A 51 -12.64 -1.98 -2.50
N ALA A 52 -11.41 -1.61 -2.85
CA ALA A 52 -10.33 -1.41 -1.89
C ALA A 52 -10.67 -0.30 -0.89
N HIS A 53 -11.20 0.84 -1.35
CA HIS A 53 -11.67 1.92 -0.48
C HIS A 53 -12.77 1.47 0.48
N HIS A 54 -13.78 0.77 -0.02
CA HIS A 54 -14.88 0.27 0.81
C HIS A 54 -14.40 -0.70 1.90
N HIS A 55 -13.39 -1.51 1.60
CA HIS A 55 -12.86 -2.52 2.50
C HIS A 55 -11.61 -2.07 3.30
N GLY A 56 -11.22 -0.80 3.20
CA GLY A 56 -10.05 -0.25 3.90
C GLY A 56 -8.71 -0.82 3.44
N HIS A 57 -8.64 -1.33 2.21
CA HIS A 57 -7.39 -1.76 1.59
C HIS A 57 -6.68 -0.58 0.92
N ASP A 58 -5.36 -0.56 1.02
CA ASP A 58 -4.53 0.41 0.28
C ASP A 58 -4.38 -0.06 -1.18
N PHE A 59 -5.22 0.51 -2.05
CA PHE A 59 -5.21 0.21 -3.48
C PHE A 59 -3.87 0.58 -4.14
N ALA A 60 -3.25 1.68 -3.73
CA ALA A 60 -1.97 2.13 -4.29
C ALA A 60 -0.85 1.14 -3.97
N THR A 61 -0.83 0.61 -2.74
CA THR A 61 0.11 -0.45 -2.33
C THR A 61 -0.15 -1.77 -3.05
N ALA A 62 -1.42 -2.16 -3.24
CA ALA A 62 -1.76 -3.38 -3.97
C ALA A 62 -1.37 -3.29 -5.46
N LEU A 63 -1.63 -2.13 -6.09
CA LEU A 63 -1.28 -1.85 -7.48
C LEU A 63 0.24 -1.79 -7.68
N SER A 64 0.97 -1.16 -6.76
CA SER A 64 2.45 -1.12 -6.82
C SER A 64 3.05 -2.52 -6.68
N THR A 65 2.52 -3.35 -5.77
CA THR A 65 2.94 -4.74 -5.59
C THR A 65 2.66 -5.56 -6.84
N GLY A 66 1.46 -5.44 -7.43
CA GLY A 66 1.11 -6.11 -8.67
C GLY A 66 2.01 -5.71 -9.84
N ARG A 67 2.34 -4.42 -9.95
CA ARG A 67 3.31 -3.90 -10.93
C ARG A 67 4.68 -4.50 -10.72
N ALA A 68 5.20 -4.52 -9.49
CA ALA A 68 6.50 -5.10 -9.13
C ALA A 68 6.59 -6.60 -9.46
N LEU A 69 5.52 -7.37 -9.22
CA LEU A 69 5.45 -8.79 -9.57
C LEU A 69 5.47 -9.01 -11.09
N ASN A 70 4.71 -8.23 -11.86
CA ASN A 70 4.72 -8.29 -13.32
C ASN A 70 6.09 -7.88 -13.89
N ALA A 71 6.70 -6.85 -13.28
CA ALA A 71 8.05 -6.40 -13.56
C ALA A 71 9.08 -7.52 -13.34
N ALA A 72 9.06 -8.18 -12.18
CA ALA A 72 9.97 -9.27 -11.86
C ALA A 72 9.83 -10.47 -12.81
N GLU A 73 8.62 -10.74 -13.30
CA GLU A 73 8.34 -11.77 -14.31
C GLU A 73 8.81 -11.38 -15.73
N ALA A 74 8.80 -10.08 -16.06
CA ALA A 74 9.29 -9.57 -17.35
C ALA A 74 10.83 -9.45 -17.43
N ALA A 75 11.52 -9.55 -16.29
CA ALA A 75 12.93 -9.22 -16.12
C ALA A 75 13.86 -10.45 -16.03
N GLU A 76 13.64 -11.53 -16.81
CA GLU A 76 14.51 -12.71 -16.78
C GLU A 76 16.00 -12.39 -17.07
N ASP A 77 16.31 -11.28 -17.76
CA ASP A 77 17.68 -10.83 -18.10
C ASP A 77 18.12 -9.49 -17.45
N ALA A 78 17.35 -8.91 -16.51
CA ALA A 78 17.76 -7.63 -15.89
C ALA A 78 18.90 -7.83 -14.87
N PRO A 79 19.89 -6.92 -14.81
CA PRO A 79 21.02 -7.03 -13.87
C PRO A 79 20.59 -6.90 -12.39
N TYR A 80 19.46 -6.22 -12.13
CA TYR A 80 18.86 -6.07 -10.81
C TYR A 80 17.33 -6.19 -10.90
N LYS A 81 16.71 -6.67 -9.82
CA LYS A 81 15.26 -6.87 -9.68
C LYS A 81 14.70 -6.07 -8.50
N VAL A 82 13.40 -5.79 -8.52
CA VAL A 82 12.72 -5.19 -7.37
C VAL A 82 12.88 -6.10 -6.15
N GLY A 83 13.27 -5.51 -5.02
CA GLY A 83 13.62 -6.21 -3.79
C GLY A 83 15.12 -6.50 -3.64
N ASP A 84 15.92 -6.39 -4.70
CA ASP A 84 17.37 -6.56 -4.60
C ASP A 84 17.99 -5.48 -3.71
N GLN A 85 18.92 -5.92 -2.86
CA GLN A 85 19.70 -5.06 -2.00
C GLN A 85 20.96 -4.63 -2.74
N VAL A 86 21.10 -3.32 -2.97
CA VAL A 86 22.16 -2.74 -3.79
C VAL A 86 22.92 -1.66 -3.04
N ARG A 87 24.18 -1.49 -3.40
CA ARG A 87 25.08 -0.43 -2.94
C ARG A 87 25.22 0.62 -4.04
N LEU A 88 24.94 1.87 -3.69
CA LEU A 88 25.08 3.02 -4.59
C LEU A 88 26.54 3.50 -4.56
N THR A 89 27.29 3.21 -5.61
CA THR A 89 28.75 3.48 -5.64
C THR A 89 29.09 4.97 -5.71
N ARG A 90 28.17 5.80 -6.22
CA ARG A 90 28.31 7.27 -6.26
C ARG A 90 27.89 7.97 -4.98
N GLU A 91 27.09 7.30 -4.14
CA GLU A 91 26.46 7.89 -2.96
C GLU A 91 27.11 7.40 -1.68
N HIS A 92 28.44 7.52 -1.60
CA HIS A 92 29.24 7.12 -0.44
C HIS A 92 29.00 5.66 -0.02
N ASP A 93 28.83 4.77 -1.00
CA ASP A 93 28.60 3.34 -0.76
C ASP A 93 27.38 3.03 0.14
N ARG A 94 26.37 3.91 0.12
CA ARG A 94 25.10 3.67 0.81
C ARG A 94 24.40 2.44 0.26
N CYS A 95 23.74 1.70 1.14
CA CYS A 95 22.95 0.55 0.75
C CYS A 95 21.46 0.88 0.73
N GLY A 96 20.75 0.37 -0.27
CA GLY A 96 19.33 0.55 -0.47
C GLY A 96 18.69 -0.67 -1.13
N THR A 97 17.38 -0.57 -1.36
CA THR A 97 16.59 -1.61 -2.00
C THR A 97 16.02 -1.09 -3.31
N VAL A 98 16.14 -1.89 -4.38
CA VAL A 98 15.52 -1.58 -5.67
C VAL A 98 14.01 -1.65 -5.51
N ILE A 99 13.32 -0.56 -5.78
CA ILE A 99 11.84 -0.44 -5.69
C ILE A 99 11.17 -0.35 -7.06
N GLY A 100 11.96 -0.22 -8.12
CA GLY A 100 11.47 -0.14 -9.49
C GLY A 100 12.58 0.23 -10.47
N TRP A 101 12.17 0.61 -11.68
CA TRP A 101 13.05 1.17 -12.69
C TRP A 101 12.26 2.13 -13.58
N GLN A 102 13.00 2.95 -14.30
CA GLN A 102 12.46 3.84 -15.32
C GLN A 102 13.36 3.82 -16.56
N THR A 103 12.73 4.01 -17.72
CA THR A 103 13.45 4.09 -18.99
C THR A 103 12.98 5.37 -19.68
N THR A 104 13.88 6.35 -19.79
CA THR A 104 13.52 7.73 -20.21
C THR A 104 13.32 7.85 -21.73
N SER A 105 13.83 6.90 -22.51
CA SER A 105 13.53 6.73 -23.93
C SER A 105 13.86 5.32 -24.40
N PRO A 106 13.34 4.84 -25.54
CA PRO A 106 13.60 3.49 -26.04
C PRO A 106 15.08 3.17 -26.33
N HIS A 107 15.96 4.18 -26.31
CA HIS A 107 17.40 4.05 -26.54
C HIS A 107 18.23 4.54 -25.34
N ALA A 108 17.57 4.94 -24.25
CA ALA A 108 18.23 5.35 -23.02
C ALA A 108 18.56 4.12 -22.16
N GLU A 109 19.61 4.26 -21.35
CA GLU A 109 19.94 3.33 -20.29
C GLU A 109 18.80 3.27 -19.26
N THR A 110 18.52 2.08 -18.72
CA THR A 110 17.51 1.90 -17.68
C THR A 110 18.08 2.33 -16.34
N ASP A 111 17.41 3.29 -15.70
CA ASP A 111 17.73 3.68 -14.33
C ASP A 111 16.92 2.84 -13.35
N PHE A 112 17.59 2.30 -12.34
CA PHE A 112 16.98 1.60 -11.24
C PHE A 112 16.64 2.58 -10.13
N LEU A 113 15.41 2.47 -9.63
CA LEU A 113 14.90 3.28 -8.54
C LEU A 113 15.25 2.61 -7.23
N VAL A 114 16.05 3.26 -6.39
CA VAL A 114 16.59 2.71 -5.14
C VAL A 114 16.12 3.54 -3.95
N ALA A 115 15.45 2.89 -3.00
CA ALA A 115 15.10 3.46 -1.71
C ALA A 115 16.20 3.19 -0.69
N VAL A 116 16.68 4.22 0.00
CA VAL A 116 17.67 4.11 1.08
C VAL A 116 16.97 4.40 2.41
N PRO A 117 17.11 3.55 3.44
CA PRO A 117 16.44 3.75 4.73
C PRO A 117 16.70 5.15 5.31
N GLY A 118 15.62 5.81 5.75
CA GLY A 118 15.67 7.16 6.32
C GLY A 118 16.10 8.27 5.36
N ILE A 119 16.16 8.01 4.05
CA ILE A 119 16.30 9.04 3.02
C ILE A 119 14.92 9.24 2.37
N PRO A 120 14.36 10.47 2.38
CA PRO A 120 12.97 10.69 1.97
C PRO A 120 12.75 10.72 0.45
N PHE A 121 13.82 10.59 -0.33
CA PHE A 121 13.77 10.58 -1.79
C PHE A 121 14.39 9.30 -2.35
N VAL A 122 13.96 8.97 -3.56
CA VAL A 122 14.40 7.79 -4.29
C VAL A 122 15.57 8.17 -5.19
N TYR A 123 16.62 7.36 -5.17
CA TYR A 123 17.74 7.50 -6.09
C TYR A 123 17.40 6.81 -7.41
N ALA A 124 17.70 7.46 -8.53
CA ALA A 124 17.64 6.84 -9.85
C ALA A 124 19.08 6.66 -10.35
N GLU A 125 19.53 5.42 -10.45
CA GLU A 125 20.91 5.10 -10.84
C GLU A 125 20.94 4.01 -11.91
N PRO A 126 21.78 4.13 -12.95
CA PRO A 126 21.99 3.05 -13.89
C PRO A 126 22.68 1.86 -13.23
N ALA A 127 22.54 0.68 -13.83
CA ALA A 127 23.14 -0.56 -13.30
C ALA A 127 24.65 -0.44 -13.07
N THR A 128 25.35 0.36 -13.87
CA THR A 128 26.80 0.60 -13.78
C THR A 128 27.23 1.32 -12.49
N HIS A 129 26.31 2.00 -11.80
CA HIS A 129 26.58 2.64 -10.49
C HIS A 129 25.98 1.88 -9.31
N LEU A 130 25.47 0.68 -9.57
CA LEU A 130 25.00 -0.23 -8.56
C LEU A 130 25.95 -1.41 -8.43
N ALA A 131 26.18 -1.82 -7.19
CA ALA A 131 26.82 -3.09 -6.87
C ALA A 131 25.90 -3.89 -5.94
N PRO A 132 26.04 -5.22 -5.85
CA PRO A 132 25.36 -5.98 -4.80
C PRO A 132 25.73 -5.44 -3.41
N ALA A 133 24.73 -5.21 -2.55
CA ALA A 133 24.95 -4.82 -1.16
C ALA A 133 25.48 -6.02 -0.34
N PRO A 134 26.21 -5.77 0.77
CA PRO A 134 26.38 -6.79 1.79
C PRO A 134 25.01 -7.26 2.32
N ALA A 135 24.93 -8.52 2.73
CA ALA A 135 23.72 -9.05 3.35
C ALA A 135 23.34 -8.24 4.59
N PHE A 136 22.04 -7.98 4.77
CA PHE A 136 21.55 -7.34 5.99
C PHE A 136 21.77 -8.27 7.20
N PRO A 137 22.27 -7.76 8.33
CA PRO A 137 22.54 -8.58 9.50
C PRO A 137 21.22 -9.14 10.08
N PRO A 138 21.09 -10.47 10.27
CA PRO A 138 19.90 -11.05 10.88
C PRO A 138 19.63 -10.44 12.25
N THR A 139 18.43 -9.88 12.43
CA THR A 139 18.07 -9.16 13.66
C THR A 139 16.87 -9.82 14.32
N THR A 140 17.09 -10.49 15.45
CA THR A 140 16.05 -11.15 16.23
C THR A 140 15.30 -10.15 17.11
N THR A 141 13.97 -10.17 17.01
CA THR A 141 13.02 -9.35 17.77
C THR A 141 11.93 -10.24 18.39
N VAL A 142 11.11 -9.67 19.28
CA VAL A 142 9.92 -10.38 19.82
C VAL A 142 8.86 -10.68 18.77
N LEU A 143 8.92 -10.03 17.61
CA LEU A 143 8.00 -10.21 16.48
C LEU A 143 8.58 -11.13 15.38
N GLY A 144 9.76 -11.72 15.62
CA GLY A 144 10.45 -12.62 14.70
C GLY A 144 11.84 -12.13 14.32
N THR A 145 12.52 -12.90 13.47
CA THR A 145 13.84 -12.55 12.93
C THR A 145 13.68 -11.87 11.58
N VAL A 146 14.34 -10.73 11.41
CA VAL A 146 14.37 -9.97 10.16
C VAL A 146 15.67 -10.22 9.41
N HIS A 147 15.58 -10.44 8.10
CA HIS A 147 16.72 -10.72 7.22
C HIS A 147 16.95 -9.67 6.13
N HIS A 148 16.03 -8.70 5.98
CA HIS A 148 16.10 -7.67 4.94
C HIS A 148 15.90 -6.27 5.52
N ALA A 149 16.53 -5.27 4.90
CA ALA A 149 16.49 -3.89 5.38
C ALA A 149 15.10 -3.27 5.32
N ASP A 150 14.33 -3.54 4.27
CA ASP A 150 12.96 -3.04 4.09
C ASP A 150 12.00 -3.60 5.17
N GLN A 151 12.18 -4.87 5.54
CA GLN A 151 11.49 -5.49 6.67
C GLN A 151 11.89 -4.84 7.99
N ALA A 152 13.17 -4.54 8.18
CA ALA A 152 13.67 -3.93 9.40
C ALA A 152 13.15 -2.50 9.59
N GLU A 153 13.08 -1.72 8.51
CA GLU A 153 12.53 -0.36 8.51
C GLU A 153 11.03 -0.34 8.80
N ARG A 154 10.25 -1.22 8.16
CA ARG A 154 8.81 -1.39 8.45
C ARG A 154 8.59 -1.80 9.89
N LEU A 155 9.39 -2.74 10.40
CA LEU A 155 9.28 -3.21 11.78
C LEU A 155 9.67 -2.13 12.79
N TYR A 156 10.75 -1.39 12.52
CA TYR A 156 11.16 -0.24 13.32
C TYR A 156 10.04 0.80 13.43
N THR A 157 9.44 1.16 12.30
CA THR A 157 8.33 2.13 12.24
C THR A 157 7.13 1.61 13.04
N THR A 158 6.78 0.33 12.87
CA THR A 158 5.67 -0.33 13.60
C THR A 158 5.91 -0.37 15.11
N ILE A 159 7.14 -0.65 15.55
CA ILE A 159 7.48 -0.66 16.97
C ILE A 159 7.42 0.75 17.53
N THR A 160 7.96 1.73 16.80
CA THR A 160 8.00 3.13 17.24
C THR A 160 6.60 3.72 17.39
N THR A 161 5.65 3.36 16.52
CA THR A 161 4.25 3.82 16.64
C THR A 161 3.49 3.14 17.77
N ARG A 162 3.82 1.89 18.12
CA ARG A 162 3.14 1.14 19.20
C ARG A 162 3.73 1.38 20.59
N LEU A 163 4.96 1.87 20.67
CA LEU A 163 5.69 2.05 21.92
C LEU A 163 4.93 2.88 22.98
N PRO A 164 4.27 4.00 22.62
CA PRO A 164 3.52 4.81 23.59
C PRO A 164 2.41 4.04 24.31
N ASP A 165 1.70 3.18 23.58
CA ASP A 165 0.52 2.46 24.06
C ASP A 165 0.84 1.08 24.68
N ALA A 166 2.09 0.63 24.59
CA ALA A 166 2.49 -0.69 25.08
C ALA A 166 2.55 -0.77 26.63
N PRO A 167 2.08 -1.88 27.24
CA PRO A 167 2.21 -2.10 28.68
C PRO A 167 3.68 -2.34 29.08
N GLU A 168 4.06 -1.97 30.30
CA GLU A 168 5.45 -1.97 30.80
C GLU A 168 6.31 -3.21 30.48
N PRO A 169 5.88 -4.47 30.72
CA PRO A 169 6.72 -5.63 30.40
C PRO A 169 6.96 -5.78 28.89
N THR A 170 6.01 -5.37 28.05
CA THR A 170 6.13 -5.40 26.59
C THR A 170 6.91 -4.20 26.07
N ARG A 171 6.75 -3.02 26.69
CA ARG A 171 7.41 -1.77 26.33
C ARG A 171 8.94 -1.90 26.38
N HIS A 172 9.48 -2.50 27.44
CA HIS A 172 10.93 -2.72 27.56
C HIS A 172 11.51 -3.60 26.45
N ALA A 173 10.81 -4.68 26.10
CA ALA A 173 11.24 -5.57 25.02
C ALA A 173 11.19 -4.88 23.66
N LEU A 174 10.10 -4.15 23.39
CA LEU A 174 9.95 -3.36 22.16
C LEU A 174 11.01 -2.26 22.04
N GLU A 175 11.38 -1.59 23.14
CA GLU A 175 12.43 -0.56 23.14
C GLU A 175 13.83 -1.16 22.89
N HIS A 176 14.07 -2.39 23.35
CA HIS A 176 15.28 -3.13 23.03
C HIS A 176 15.33 -3.49 21.54
N ASP A 177 14.24 -4.01 20.99
CA ASP A 177 14.12 -4.36 19.57
C ASP A 177 14.26 -3.13 18.66
N ARG A 178 13.64 -2.01 19.03
CA ARG A 178 13.75 -0.72 18.33
C ARG A 178 15.21 -0.29 18.16
N ARG A 179 16.00 -0.36 19.24
CA ARG A 179 17.43 -0.02 19.21
C ARG A 179 18.24 -0.99 18.36
N ARG A 180 18.00 -2.30 18.48
CA ARG A 180 18.67 -3.31 17.66
C ARG A 180 18.44 -3.10 16.17
N LEU A 181 17.18 -2.86 15.78
CA LEU A 181 16.81 -2.59 14.39
C LEU A 181 17.47 -1.30 13.88
N LEU A 182 17.52 -0.24 14.70
CA LEU A 182 18.18 1.01 14.34
C LEU A 182 19.68 0.82 14.09
N THR A 183 20.37 0.11 14.97
CA THR A 183 21.80 -0.20 14.82
C THR A 183 22.07 -1.06 13.59
N ALA A 184 21.23 -2.07 13.34
CA ALA A 184 21.33 -2.92 12.15
C ALA A 184 21.10 -2.11 10.85
N LEU A 185 20.08 -1.26 10.81
CA LEU A 185 19.80 -0.36 9.69
C LEU A 185 20.95 0.63 9.47
N SER A 186 21.49 1.19 10.55
CA SER A 186 22.59 2.16 10.48
C SER A 186 23.86 1.54 9.92
N SER A 187 24.28 0.42 10.49
CA SER A 187 25.48 -0.30 10.04
C SER A 187 25.38 -0.78 8.60
N TRP A 188 24.20 -1.24 8.17
CA TRP A 188 24.00 -1.73 6.81
C TRP A 188 23.85 -0.62 5.77
N SER A 189 23.05 0.42 6.04
CA SER A 189 22.76 1.50 5.08
C SER A 189 23.90 2.51 4.94
N GLY A 190 24.79 2.60 5.93
CA GLY A 190 25.80 3.66 6.04
C GLY A 190 25.23 5.00 6.52
N ILE A 191 23.96 5.04 6.95
CA ILE A 191 23.34 6.22 7.55
C ILE A 191 23.50 6.17 9.08
N THR A 192 23.78 7.31 9.73
CA THR A 192 23.94 7.36 11.19
C THR A 192 22.63 7.06 11.93
N GLU A 193 22.74 6.41 13.10
CA GLU A 193 21.56 6.08 13.93
C GLU A 193 20.70 7.30 14.26
N THR A 194 21.32 8.45 14.58
CA THR A 194 20.59 9.70 14.85
C THR A 194 19.76 10.13 13.65
N ARG A 195 20.35 10.13 12.45
CA ARG A 195 19.65 10.53 11.22
C ARG A 195 18.54 9.56 10.85
N LEU A 196 18.77 8.25 11.00
CA LEU A 196 17.73 7.24 10.80
C LEU A 196 16.59 7.40 11.80
N HIS A 197 16.91 7.64 13.07
CA HIS A 197 15.90 7.85 14.10
C HIS A 197 15.02 9.06 13.79
N ASP A 198 15.61 10.18 13.42
CA ASP A 198 14.89 11.41 13.08
C ASP A 198 14.05 11.25 11.80
N ALA A 199 14.60 10.56 10.79
CA ALA A 199 13.92 10.38 9.51
C ALA A 199 12.77 9.36 9.57
N LEU A 200 12.90 8.33 10.41
CA LEU A 200 11.90 7.27 10.60
C LEU A 200 10.97 7.55 11.79
N ALA A 201 11.18 8.65 12.51
CA ALA A 201 10.28 9.06 13.58
C ALA A 201 8.87 9.27 13.02
N PRO A 202 7.83 8.74 13.69
CA PRO A 202 6.45 9.02 13.32
C PRO A 202 6.25 10.53 13.28
N ARG A 203 5.98 11.08 12.09
CA ARG A 203 5.65 12.49 11.99
C ARG A 203 4.34 12.70 12.76
N PRO A 204 4.30 13.61 13.75
CA PRO A 204 3.03 14.00 14.30
C PRO A 204 2.16 14.50 13.15
N PRO A 205 0.86 14.15 13.09
CA PRO A 205 -0.02 14.72 12.09
C PRO A 205 0.12 16.23 12.21
N ALA A 206 0.64 16.88 11.18
CA ALA A 206 0.68 18.33 11.15
C ALA A 206 -0.75 18.79 11.40
N ASN A 207 -0.95 19.56 12.46
CA ASN A 207 -2.21 20.22 12.80
C ASN A 207 -2.63 21.07 11.60
N ARG A 208 -3.33 20.47 10.62
CA ARG A 208 -4.14 21.18 9.63
C ARG A 208 -5.46 21.54 10.31
N HIS A 209 -5.37 22.31 11.39
CA HIS A 209 -6.44 23.21 11.78
C HIS A 209 -6.32 24.46 10.90
N GLN A 210 -6.68 24.29 9.64
CA GLN A 210 -7.25 25.38 8.88
C GLN A 210 -8.59 24.84 8.40
N PRO A 211 -9.73 25.28 8.98
CA PRO A 211 -11.02 24.93 8.42
C PRO A 211 -10.99 25.37 6.96
N SER A 212 -11.04 24.37 6.06
CA SER A 212 -11.23 24.62 4.64
C SER A 212 -12.51 25.43 4.53
N ASP A 213 -12.38 26.68 4.11
CA ASP A 213 -13.50 27.57 3.84
C ASP A 213 -14.21 27.00 2.60
N THR A 214 -15.03 25.97 2.83
CA THR A 214 -15.77 25.21 1.80
C THR A 214 -16.64 26.12 0.93
N ARG A 215 -16.90 27.34 1.40
CA ARG A 215 -17.63 28.38 0.68
C ARG A 215 -16.83 29.04 -0.44
N ALA A 216 -15.50 29.14 -0.31
CA ALA A 216 -14.64 29.69 -1.36
C ALA A 216 -14.43 28.67 -2.49
N ALA A 217 -14.32 27.38 -2.17
CA ALA A 217 -14.18 26.31 -3.16
C ALA A 217 -15.45 26.04 -3.98
N ALA A 218 -16.63 26.42 -3.45
CA ALA A 218 -17.91 26.28 -4.16
C ALA A 218 -18.15 27.37 -5.21
N ALA A 219 -17.42 28.49 -5.17
CA ALA A 219 -17.62 29.63 -6.07
C ALA A 219 -17.03 29.42 -7.48
N ASP A 220 -16.09 28.48 -7.63
CA ASP A 220 -15.39 28.20 -8.89
C ASP A 220 -15.97 27.01 -9.68
N PHE A 221 -17.10 26.46 -9.24
CA PHE A 221 -17.82 25.42 -9.98
C PHE A 221 -18.83 26.05 -10.96
N PRO A 222 -18.81 25.67 -12.26
CA PRO A 222 -19.71 26.25 -13.27
C PRO A 222 -21.18 25.82 -13.16
N ALA A 223 -21.56 25.06 -12.13
CA ALA A 223 -22.94 24.72 -11.83
C ALA A 223 -23.18 24.65 -10.31
N ASP A 224 -24.25 25.31 -9.86
CA ASP A 224 -24.65 25.38 -8.45
C ASP A 224 -25.23 24.03 -7.99
N ILE A 225 -24.44 23.28 -7.20
CA ILE A 225 -24.77 21.93 -6.71
C ILE A 225 -25.94 21.97 -5.70
N SER A 226 -26.34 23.16 -5.22
CA SER A 226 -27.49 23.30 -4.33
C SER A 226 -28.85 23.07 -5.00
N GLN A 227 -28.91 23.00 -6.34
CA GLN A 227 -30.17 22.74 -7.08
C GLN A 227 -30.49 21.25 -7.32
N SER A 228 -29.59 20.32 -6.99
CA SER A 228 -29.79 18.88 -7.29
C SER A 228 -30.06 18.00 -6.06
N LEU A 229 -30.19 18.60 -4.88
CA LEU A 229 -30.53 17.88 -3.65
C LEU A 229 -31.98 18.19 -3.27
N PRO A 230 -32.91 17.21 -3.26
CA PRO A 230 -34.18 17.41 -2.58
C PRO A 230 -33.88 17.69 -1.10
N ALA A 231 -34.48 18.75 -0.56
CA ALA A 231 -34.36 19.11 0.85
C ALA A 231 -34.77 17.90 1.70
N ALA A 232 -33.80 17.34 2.44
CA ALA A 232 -34.09 16.35 3.45
C ALA A 232 -34.86 17.07 4.57
N GLU A 233 -36.15 16.75 4.70
CA GLU A 233 -36.94 17.15 5.86
C GLU A 233 -36.27 16.59 7.14
N PRO A 234 -36.23 17.38 8.23
CA PRO A 234 -35.70 16.90 9.49
C PRO A 234 -36.68 15.89 10.11
N HIS A 235 -36.37 14.60 10.02
CA HIS A 235 -37.00 13.59 10.87
C HIS A 235 -36.30 13.55 12.23
N ASP A 236 -36.97 14.18 13.18
CA ASP A 236 -36.77 14.05 14.61
C ASP A 236 -37.16 12.63 15.05
N HIS A 237 -36.17 11.81 15.40
CA HIS A 237 -36.40 10.62 16.22
C HIS A 237 -35.50 10.66 17.46
N SER A 238 -35.90 11.56 18.35
CA SER A 238 -35.74 11.40 19.78
C SER A 238 -36.25 10.05 20.29
N ARG A 239 -35.47 9.47 21.23
CA ARG A 239 -35.79 8.46 22.27
C ARG A 239 -35.36 7.00 22.06
N ASP A 240 -34.16 6.75 22.60
CA ASP A 240 -33.91 5.76 23.66
C ASP A 240 -35.15 5.36 24.51
N GLN A 241 -35.50 4.08 24.56
CA GLN A 241 -35.34 3.17 25.73
C GLN A 241 -36.12 1.84 25.57
N PRO A 242 -35.54 0.68 25.95
CA PRO A 242 -36.26 -0.57 26.25
C PRO A 242 -36.85 -0.50 27.69
N PRO A 243 -37.81 -1.34 28.18
CA PRO A 243 -37.65 -2.81 28.32
C PRO A 243 -38.95 -3.69 28.44
N HIS A 244 -38.68 -4.99 28.65
CA HIS A 244 -39.45 -6.03 29.39
C HIS A 244 -40.43 -6.99 28.69
N SER A 245 -40.02 -8.27 28.70
CA SER A 245 -40.86 -9.47 28.65
C SER A 245 -41.68 -9.69 29.94
N PRO A 246 -42.83 -10.36 29.83
CA PRO A 246 -43.25 -11.38 30.79
C PRO A 246 -43.65 -12.67 30.03
N GLY A 247 -43.29 -13.89 30.43
CA GLY A 247 -43.63 -14.51 31.71
C GLY A 247 -44.81 -15.48 31.51
N ARG A 248 -44.53 -16.78 31.31
CA ARG A 248 -45.51 -17.88 31.34
C ARG A 248 -45.66 -18.34 32.80
N PRO A 249 -46.87 -18.62 33.32
CA PRO A 249 -47.29 -20.02 33.49
C PRO A 249 -48.80 -20.27 33.36
N GLY A 250 -49.18 -21.52 33.08
CA GLY A 250 -50.56 -21.95 32.78
C GLY A 250 -51.40 -22.41 33.97
N VAL A 251 -52.63 -22.86 33.70
CA VAL A 251 -53.49 -23.75 34.52
C VAL A 251 -54.63 -24.30 33.61
N THR A 252 -54.85 -25.62 33.64
CA THR A 252 -56.01 -26.43 33.13
C THR A 252 -57.22 -26.37 34.11
N PRO A 253 -58.37 -27.10 34.03
CA PRO A 253 -58.94 -28.09 33.08
C PRO A 253 -60.47 -27.93 32.76
N ALA A 254 -61.03 -28.97 32.10
CA ALA A 254 -62.44 -29.44 32.00
C ALA A 254 -63.41 -28.63 31.10
N THR A 255 -64.25 -29.24 30.24
CA THR A 255 -64.97 -30.53 30.32
C THR A 255 -65.06 -31.19 28.95
#